data_AF-A0A662EGX1-F1
#
_entry.id   AF-A0A662EGX1-F1
#
_cell.length_a   1.000
_cell.length_b   1.000
_cell.length_c   1.000
_cell.angle_alpha   90.00
_cell.angle_beta   90.00
_cell.angle_gamma   90.00
#
_symmetry.space_group_name_H-M   'P 1'
#
loop_
_entity.id
_entity.type
_entity.pdbx_description
1 polymer ?
#
loop_
_entity_poly.entity_id
_entity_poly.type
_entity_poly.pdbx_seq_one_letter_code
_entity_poly.pdbx_strand_id
1 'polypeptide(L)'
;MLYAGGRDHPDDPDGRWVILHATSPDGIHWRADPEPVITGEMVDMEDALNPEILVLPNGSYWLAFSARVEHSHFHLFLACSRDLLHWTLLSREELLDRGSRGSFDEKALNHPALVLLGDRLFLFYTGYSRRNRRAIGLATAILSPNPGKGG
;
A
#
# COMPACT_ATOMS: atom_id res chain seq x y z
N MET A 1 -4.83 2.29 -13.24
CA MET A 1 -4.40 1.14 -12.40
C MET A 1 -3.07 1.49 -11.78
N LEU A 2 -2.83 1.05 -10.55
CA LEU A 2 -1.50 1.05 -9.96
C LEU A 2 -0.93 -0.37 -10.00
N TYR A 3 0.36 -0.49 -10.27
CA TYR A 3 1.06 -1.77 -10.32
C TYR A 3 2.49 -1.60 -9.84
N ALA A 4 3.07 -2.67 -9.29
CA ALA A 4 4.50 -2.66 -8.97
C ALA A 4 5.31 -3.06 -10.20
N GLY A 5 6.34 -2.29 -10.52
CA GLY A 5 7.28 -2.55 -11.60
C GLY A 5 8.71 -2.27 -11.14
N GLY A 6 9.66 -2.99 -11.72
CA GLY A 6 11.09 -2.77 -11.50
C GLY A 6 11.86 -3.14 -12.75
N ARG A 7 12.95 -2.42 -13.01
CA ARG A 7 13.96 -2.60 -14.08
C ARG A 7 13.82 -1.89 -15.45
N ASP A 8 12.90 -0.94 -15.61
CA ASP A 8 12.86 -0.05 -16.81
C ASP A 8 13.10 1.44 -16.48
N HIS A 9 13.48 1.79 -15.25
CA HIS A 9 13.92 3.15 -14.94
C HIS A 9 15.39 3.31 -15.38
N PRO A 10 15.73 4.22 -16.31
CA PRO A 10 17.04 4.28 -16.95
C PRO A 10 18.23 4.56 -16.00
N ASP A 11 17.96 5.01 -14.78
CA ASP A 11 18.96 5.47 -13.81
C ASP A 11 19.14 4.58 -12.55
N ASP A 12 18.45 3.43 -12.44
CA ASP A 12 18.59 2.52 -11.27
C ASP A 12 19.17 1.14 -11.66
N PRO A 13 20.50 0.93 -11.52
CA PRO A 13 21.16 -0.33 -11.86
C PRO A 13 20.85 -1.48 -10.89
N ASP A 14 20.31 -1.21 -9.70
CA ASP A 14 20.03 -2.23 -8.67
C ASP A 14 18.59 -2.77 -8.75
N GLY A 15 17.69 -2.07 -9.46
CA GLY A 15 16.38 -2.58 -9.85
C GLY A 15 15.38 -2.64 -8.69
N ARG A 16 15.14 -1.50 -8.04
CA ARG A 16 14.10 -1.37 -7.02
C ARG A 16 12.71 -1.55 -7.62
N TRP A 17 11.81 -2.11 -6.81
CA TRP A 17 10.40 -2.13 -7.13
C TRP A 17 9.76 -0.83 -6.68
N VAL A 18 9.05 -0.20 -7.60
CA VAL A 18 8.29 1.03 -7.39
C VAL A 18 6.85 0.81 -7.82
N ILE A 19 5.93 1.65 -7.34
CA ILE A 19 4.53 1.61 -7.78
C ILE A 19 4.36 2.65 -8.87
N LEU A 20 3.90 2.18 -10.02
CA LEU A 20 3.67 2.94 -11.23
C LEU A 20 2.17 3.07 -11.50
N HIS A 21 1.81 4.04 -12.32
CA HIS A 21 0.47 4.22 -12.83
C HIS A 21 0.37 3.79 -14.30
N ALA A 22 -0.78 3.20 -14.67
CA ALA A 22 -1.10 2.89 -16.06
C ALA A 22 -2.58 3.17 -16.34
N THR A 23 -2.86 3.63 -17.56
CA THR A 23 -4.22 3.86 -18.06
C THR A 23 -4.57 2.87 -19.16
N SER A 24 -5.84 2.51 -19.25
CA SER A 24 -6.36 1.68 -20.32
C SER A 24 -7.78 2.13 -20.66
N PRO A 25 -8.12 2.28 -21.97
CA PRO A 25 -9.47 2.59 -22.39
C PRO A 25 -10.41 1.37 -22.37
N ASP A 26 -9.85 0.15 -22.39
CA ASP A 26 -10.61 -1.11 -22.57
C ASP A 26 -10.33 -2.17 -21.50
N GLY A 27 -9.43 -1.89 -20.56
CA GLY A 27 -9.00 -2.82 -19.50
C GLY A 27 -8.05 -3.93 -19.97
N ILE A 28 -7.69 -3.96 -21.26
CA ILE A 28 -6.88 -5.03 -21.88
C ILE A 28 -5.54 -4.46 -22.38
N HIS A 29 -5.57 -3.31 -23.07
CA HIS A 29 -4.39 -2.63 -23.58
C HIS A 29 -4.02 -1.48 -22.64
N TRP A 30 -2.81 -1.55 -22.06
CA TRP A 30 -2.37 -0.63 -21.03
C TRP A 30 -1.23 0.26 -21.52
N ARG A 31 -1.28 1.53 -21.15
CA ARG A 31 -0.17 2.48 -21.29
C ARG A 31 0.29 2.90 -19.90
N ALA A 32 1.52 2.52 -19.57
CA ALA A 32 2.20 2.95 -18.35
C ALA A 32 2.67 4.40 -18.47
N ASP A 33 2.56 5.14 -17.38
CA ASP A 33 3.29 6.39 -17.22
C ASP A 33 4.76 6.07 -16.88
N PRO A 34 5.72 6.92 -17.33
CA PRO A 34 7.15 6.62 -17.19
C PRO A 34 7.66 6.78 -15.76
N GLU A 35 7.04 7.68 -14.98
CA GLU A 35 7.48 8.02 -13.63
C GLU A 35 6.73 7.21 -12.57
N PRO A 36 7.42 6.76 -11.51
CA PRO A 36 6.75 6.12 -10.37
C PRO A 36 5.91 7.13 -9.59
N VAL A 37 4.81 6.64 -9.01
CA VAL A 37 3.90 7.44 -8.16
C VAL A 37 4.10 7.17 -6.66
N ILE A 38 4.71 6.04 -6.30
CA ILE A 38 5.23 5.75 -4.96
C ILE A 38 6.57 5.04 -5.10
N THR A 39 7.55 5.44 -4.29
CA THR A 39 8.84 4.78 -4.17
C THR A 39 9.10 4.33 -2.73
N GLY A 40 10.05 3.41 -2.53
CA GLY A 40 10.43 2.95 -1.19
C GLY A 40 10.99 4.08 -0.32
N GLU A 41 11.70 5.04 -0.90
CA GLU A 41 12.35 6.15 -0.19
C GLU A 41 11.34 7.04 0.53
N MET A 42 10.09 7.11 0.07
CA MET A 42 9.04 7.87 0.75
C MET A 42 8.85 7.42 2.21
N VAL A 43 9.09 6.14 2.48
CA VAL A 43 8.95 5.49 3.79
C VAL A 43 10.27 4.90 4.28
N ASP A 44 11.40 5.41 3.78
CA ASP A 44 12.75 4.99 4.18
C ASP A 44 13.01 3.47 3.97
N MET A 45 12.45 2.93 2.88
CA MET A 45 12.56 1.54 2.43
C MET A 45 13.19 1.45 1.03
N GLU A 46 13.57 0.26 0.59
CA GLU A 46 14.13 0.04 -0.76
C GLU A 46 13.03 -0.13 -1.81
N ASP A 47 12.05 -0.98 -1.51
CA ASP A 47 10.98 -1.35 -2.43
C ASP A 47 9.62 -0.80 -1.96
N ALA A 48 8.76 -0.44 -2.93
CA ALA A 48 7.32 -0.25 -2.77
C ALA A 48 6.55 -1.18 -3.72
N LEU A 49 5.62 -1.94 -3.18
CA LEU A 49 5.01 -3.12 -3.80
C LEU A 49 3.54 -3.27 -3.41
N ASN A 50 2.83 -4.14 -4.14
CA ASN A 50 1.48 -4.61 -3.79
C ASN A 50 0.49 -3.47 -3.45
N PRO A 51 0.27 -2.54 -4.41
CA PRO A 51 -0.66 -1.43 -4.21
C PRO A 51 -2.10 -1.92 -4.07
N GLU A 52 -2.83 -1.36 -3.10
CA GLU A 52 -4.26 -1.50 -2.92
C GLU A 52 -4.93 -0.14 -2.84
N ILE A 53 -5.84 0.15 -3.76
CA ILE A 53 -6.54 1.44 -3.84
C ILE A 53 -7.94 1.30 -3.24
N LEU A 54 -8.24 2.18 -2.30
CA LEU A 54 -9.60 2.38 -1.79
C LEU A 54 -10.12 3.74 -2.28
N VAL A 55 -11.25 3.74 -2.99
CA VAL A 55 -11.98 4.96 -3.34
C VAL A 55 -12.87 5.37 -2.17
N LEU A 56 -12.68 6.58 -1.66
CA LEU A 56 -13.46 7.12 -0.56
C LEU A 56 -14.76 7.79 -1.05
N PRO A 57 -15.79 7.94 -0.19
CA PRO A 57 -17.07 8.55 -0.57
C PRO A 57 -16.96 9.98 -1.10
N ASN A 58 -15.91 10.70 -0.73
CA ASN A 58 -15.64 12.08 -1.19
C ASN A 58 -14.90 12.14 -2.54
N GLY A 59 -14.67 11.00 -3.20
CA GLY A 59 -13.95 10.90 -4.48
C GLY A 59 -12.42 10.96 -4.37
N SER A 60 -11.87 11.08 -3.15
CA SER A 60 -10.42 10.91 -2.93
C SER A 60 -10.05 9.43 -2.79
N TYR A 61 -8.76 9.15 -2.84
CA TYR A 61 -8.21 7.80 -2.81
C TYR A 61 -7.33 7.62 -1.58
N TRP A 62 -7.40 6.43 -0.99
CA TRP A 62 -6.35 5.88 -0.15
C TRP A 62 -5.61 4.79 -0.91
N LEU A 63 -4.32 4.67 -0.63
CA LEU A 63 -3.45 3.61 -1.13
C LEU A 63 -2.78 2.95 0.06
N ALA A 64 -3.12 1.69 0.31
CA ALA A 64 -2.30 0.83 1.16
C ALA A 64 -1.26 0.14 0.27
N PHE A 65 -0.02 0.07 0.74
CA PHE A 65 1.04 -0.60 -0.01
C PHE A 65 2.00 -1.31 0.93
N SER A 66 2.73 -2.28 0.38
CA SER A 66 3.79 -2.99 1.07
C SER A 66 5.13 -2.35 0.75
N ALA A 67 6.02 -2.24 1.73
CA ALA A 67 7.39 -1.79 1.52
C ALA A 67 8.37 -2.67 2.29
N ARG A 68 9.63 -2.73 1.84
CA ARG A 68 10.69 -3.50 2.51
C ARG A 68 12.07 -2.91 2.23
N VAL A 69 13.01 -3.17 3.14
CA VAL A 69 14.45 -3.03 2.87
C VAL A 69 14.92 -4.31 2.19
N GLU A 70 15.14 -5.40 2.94
CA GLU A 70 15.63 -6.66 2.37
C GLU A 70 14.70 -7.87 2.64
N HIS A 71 14.89 -8.91 1.81
CA HIS A 71 14.25 -10.22 1.96
C HIS A 71 12.71 -10.18 2.05
N SER A 72 12.13 -10.85 3.03
CA SER A 72 10.68 -11.02 3.23
C SER A 72 10.16 -10.19 4.41
N HIS A 73 10.84 -9.11 4.76
CA HIS A 73 10.47 -8.21 5.86
C HIS A 73 9.63 -7.06 5.32
N PHE A 74 8.37 -7.38 5.05
CA PHE A 74 7.39 -6.42 4.54
C PHE A 74 6.68 -5.69 5.68
N HIS A 75 6.43 -4.42 5.42
CA HIS A 75 5.73 -3.45 6.26
C HIS A 75 4.59 -2.84 5.43
N LEU A 76 3.51 -2.42 6.08
CA LEU A 76 2.37 -1.80 5.40
C LEU A 76 2.36 -0.31 5.67
N PHE A 77 2.06 0.49 4.65
CA PHE A 77 1.96 1.95 4.74
C PHE A 77 0.69 2.44 4.05
N LEU A 78 0.29 3.67 4.36
CA LEU A 78 -0.94 4.29 3.84
C LEU A 78 -0.66 5.70 3.30
N ALA A 79 -1.12 5.95 2.08
CA ALA A 79 -1.04 7.25 1.42
C ALA A 79 -2.43 7.70 0.94
N CYS A 80 -2.59 8.99 0.61
CA CYS A 80 -3.79 9.53 0.01
C CYS A 80 -3.50 10.33 -1.27
N SER A 81 -4.50 10.40 -2.15
CA SER A 81 -4.44 11.15 -3.40
C SER A 81 -5.82 11.65 -3.81
N ARG A 82 -5.87 12.63 -4.73
CA ARG A 82 -7.11 13.07 -5.40
C ARG A 82 -7.12 12.74 -6.90
N ASP A 83 -6.00 12.31 -7.47
CA ASP A 83 -5.82 12.19 -8.92
C ASP A 83 -5.09 10.90 -9.35
N LEU A 84 -4.75 10.01 -8.40
CA LEU A 84 -4.00 8.76 -8.62
C LEU A 84 -2.54 8.92 -9.04
N LEU A 85 -2.08 10.16 -9.27
CA LEU A 85 -0.74 10.47 -9.76
C LEU A 85 0.13 11.04 -8.64
N HIS A 86 -0.43 11.93 -7.82
CA HIS A 86 0.28 12.57 -6.72
C HIS A 86 -0.21 12.01 -5.39
N TRP A 87 0.71 11.43 -4.62
CA TRP A 87 0.40 10.77 -3.35
C TRP A 87 1.10 11.45 -2.17
N THR A 88 0.39 11.56 -1.05
CA THR A 88 0.92 12.04 0.22
C THR A 88 0.76 10.96 1.27
N LEU A 89 1.82 10.61 1.99
CA LEU A 89 1.72 9.68 3.11
C LEU A 89 0.78 10.22 4.18
N LEU A 90 -0.12 9.37 4.67
CA LEU A 90 -0.98 9.72 5.81
C LEU A 90 -0.21 9.62 7.14
N SER A 91 0.79 8.75 7.19
CA SER A 91 1.75 8.64 8.28
C SER A 91 3.09 8.12 7.75
N ARG A 92 4.20 8.45 8.43
CA ARG A 92 5.50 7.78 8.23
C ARG A 92 5.63 6.50 9.07
N GLU A 93 4.70 6.28 10.00
CA GLU A 93 4.62 5.03 10.76
C GLU A 93 3.92 3.93 9.96
N GLU A 94 4.21 2.68 10.32
CA GLU A 94 3.56 1.52 9.72
C GLU A 94 2.05 1.55 10.00
N LEU A 95 1.25 1.19 9.00
CA LEU A 95 -0.20 1.12 9.08
C LEU A 95 -0.68 0.13 10.16
N LEU A 96 0.10 -0.92 10.41
CA LEU A 96 -0.22 -1.98 11.36
C LEU A 96 1.06 -2.53 11.97
N ASP A 97 1.07 -2.69 13.29
CA ASP A 97 2.16 -3.35 14.00
C ASP A 97 2.17 -4.86 13.75
N ARG A 98 3.36 -5.45 13.72
CA ARG A 98 3.51 -6.90 13.67
C ARG A 98 3.01 -7.55 14.96
N GLY A 99 2.46 -8.76 14.81
CA GLY A 99 2.08 -9.57 15.96
C GLY A 99 3.27 -9.94 16.85
N SER A 100 2.96 -10.23 18.11
CA SER A 100 3.95 -10.70 19.09
C SER A 100 4.60 -12.03 18.66
N ARG A 101 5.75 -12.36 19.24
CA ARG A 101 6.50 -13.59 18.94
C ARG A 101 5.61 -14.84 19.02
N GLY A 102 5.63 -15.65 17.97
CA GLY A 102 4.80 -16.84 17.79
C GLY A 102 3.50 -16.58 17.02
N SER A 103 3.13 -15.32 16.79
CA SER A 103 1.97 -14.97 15.96
C SER A 103 2.21 -15.31 14.49
N PHE A 104 1.13 -15.49 13.74
CA PHE A 104 1.20 -15.85 12.32
C PHE A 104 1.82 -14.75 11.44
N ASP A 105 1.89 -13.53 11.96
CA ASP A 105 2.36 -12.30 11.32
C ASP A 105 3.57 -11.66 12.04
N GLU A 106 4.25 -12.42 12.90
CA GLU A 106 5.38 -11.92 13.71
C GLU A 106 6.58 -11.42 12.87
N LYS A 107 6.73 -11.90 11.63
CA LYS A 107 7.87 -11.55 10.76
C LYS A 107 7.56 -10.33 9.90
N ALA A 108 6.42 -10.33 9.23
CA ALA A 108 6.06 -9.34 8.20
C ALA A 108 4.56 -9.30 7.91
N LEU A 109 4.14 -8.16 7.36
CA LEU A 109 2.78 -7.85 6.92
C LEU A 109 2.84 -7.45 5.45
N ASN A 110 2.02 -8.07 4.59
CA ASN A 110 2.12 -7.88 3.14
C ASN A 110 0.74 -8.02 2.47
N HIS A 111 0.62 -7.62 1.20
CA HIS A 111 -0.58 -7.74 0.37
C HIS A 111 -1.83 -7.19 1.08
N PRO A 112 -1.87 -5.87 1.34
CA PRO A 112 -3.04 -5.25 1.94
C PRO A 112 -4.24 -5.36 0.98
N ALA A 113 -5.43 -5.49 1.53
CA ALA A 113 -6.69 -5.32 0.83
C ALA A 113 -7.64 -4.51 1.73
N LEU A 114 -8.19 -3.41 1.20
CA LEU A 114 -8.97 -2.45 1.95
C LEU A 114 -10.44 -2.52 1.54
N VAL A 115 -11.32 -2.59 2.52
CA VAL A 115 -12.77 -2.51 2.31
C VAL A 115 -13.35 -1.48 3.26
N LEU A 116 -14.10 -0.52 2.73
CA LEU A 116 -14.89 0.41 3.53
C LEU A 116 -16.36 0.02 3.44
N LEU A 117 -16.97 -0.32 4.58
CA LEU A 117 -18.39 -0.64 4.69
C LEU A 117 -19.02 0.27 5.75
N GLY A 118 -19.82 1.25 5.30
CA GLY A 118 -20.30 2.31 6.16
C GLY A 118 -19.15 3.18 6.67
N ASP A 119 -19.01 3.29 7.98
CA ASP A 119 -17.91 3.99 8.66
C ASP A 119 -16.76 3.05 9.06
N ARG A 120 -16.86 1.76 8.75
CA ARG A 120 -15.86 0.77 9.16
C ARG A 120 -14.91 0.43 8.03
N LEU A 121 -13.62 0.65 8.29
CA LEU A 121 -12.53 0.18 7.47
C LEU A 121 -12.14 -1.24 7.90
N PHE A 122 -11.98 -2.13 6.94
CA PHE A 122 -11.43 -3.46 7.08
C PHE A 122 -10.12 -3.52 6.29
N LEU A 123 -9.05 -3.93 6.95
CA LEU A 123 -7.77 -4.24 6.34
C LEU A 123 -7.56 -5.75 6.42
N PHE A 124 -7.71 -6.43 5.29
CA PHE A 124 -7.18 -7.78 5.15
C PHE A 124 -5.71 -7.68 4.79
N TYR A 125 -4.90 -8.60 5.31
CA TYR A 125 -3.46 -8.62 5.05
C TYR A 125 -2.92 -10.04 5.11
N THR A 126 -1.80 -10.29 4.45
CA THR A 126 -1.04 -11.53 4.61
C THR A 126 -0.01 -11.37 5.70
N GLY A 127 -0.14 -12.15 6.77
CA GLY A 127 0.85 -12.29 7.82
C GLY A 127 1.88 -13.36 7.48
N TYR A 128 3.16 -13.08 7.78
CA TYR A 128 4.25 -14.03 7.65
C TYR A 128 4.76 -14.40 9.04
N SER A 129 4.77 -15.69 9.36
CA SER A 129 5.38 -16.17 10.60
C SER A 129 6.91 -16.14 10.47
N ARG A 130 7.65 -16.35 11.57
CA ARG A 130 9.12 -16.47 11.52
C ARG A 130 9.61 -17.59 10.60
N ARG A 131 8.79 -18.62 10.37
CA ARG A 131 9.08 -19.72 9.42
C ARG A 131 8.52 -19.49 8.02
N ASN A 132 8.12 -18.26 7.68
CA ASN A 132 7.50 -17.87 6.40
C ASN A 132 6.20 -18.61 6.05
N ARG A 133 5.53 -19.26 7.02
CA ARG A 133 4.14 -19.71 6.81
C ARG A 133 3.26 -18.48 6.71
N ARG A 134 2.37 -18.46 5.72
CA ARG A 134 1.49 -17.35 5.40
C ARG A 134 0.06 -17.66 5.84
N ALA A 135 -0.62 -16.67 6.37
CA ALA A 135 -2.05 -16.70 6.64
C ALA A 135 -2.66 -15.31 6.45
N ILE A 136 -3.98 -15.24 6.28
CA ILE A 136 -4.70 -13.98 6.13
C ILE A 136 -5.14 -13.50 7.52
N GLY A 137 -4.82 -12.27 7.84
CA GLY A 137 -5.31 -11.54 9.00
C GLY A 137 -6.37 -10.51 8.63
N LEU A 138 -7.06 -9.99 9.64
CA LEU A 138 -8.01 -8.89 9.53
C LEU A 138 -7.76 -7.90 10.67
N ALA A 139 -7.61 -6.62 10.33
CA ALA A 139 -7.70 -5.51 11.25
C ALA A 139 -8.91 -4.63 10.87
N THR A 140 -9.49 -3.93 11.85
CA THR A 140 -10.61 -3.01 11.59
C THR A 140 -10.43 -1.68 12.30
N ALA A 141 -10.89 -0.61 11.68
CA ALA A 141 -10.95 0.73 12.27
C ALA A 141 -12.32 1.38 11.98
N ILE A 142 -12.70 2.35 12.81
CA ILE A 142 -13.83 3.25 12.52
C ILE A 142 -13.25 4.54 11.96
N LEU A 143 -13.68 4.92 10.76
CA LEU A 143 -13.39 6.23 10.19
C LEU A 143 -14.42 7.21 10.75
N SER A 144 -14.04 7.94 11.79
CA SER A 144 -14.88 9.00 12.32
C SER A 144 -15.19 10.01 11.20
N PRO A 145 -16.45 10.49 11.08
CA PRO A 145 -16.74 11.65 10.27
C PRO A 145 -15.85 12.78 10.72
N ASN A 146 -15.17 13.43 9.77
CA ASN A 146 -14.27 14.55 10.03
C ASN A 146 -14.99 15.56 10.95
N PRO A 147 -14.48 15.89 12.15
CA PRO A 147 -15.20 16.78 13.09
C PRO A 147 -15.27 18.24 12.63
N GLY A 148 -14.96 18.55 11.37
CA GLY A 148 -14.88 19.91 10.83
C GLY A 148 -15.83 20.18 9.68
N LYS A 149 -17.13 20.30 9.98
CA LYS A 149 -18.08 21.25 9.34
C LYS A 149 -19.25 21.49 10.29
N GLY A 150 -18.98 22.23 11.36
CA GLY A 150 -20.00 22.91 12.17
C GLY A 150 -19.59 24.38 12.29
N GLY A 151 -20.44 25.28 11.79
CA GLY A 151 -20.20 26.72 11.74
C GLY A 151 -20.53 27.31 10.39
#